data_AF-A0A971BZP4-F1
#
_entry.id   AF-A0A971BZP4-F1
#
_cell.length_a   1.000
_cell.length_b   1.000
_cell.length_c   1.000
_cell.angle_alpha   90.00
_cell.angle_beta   90.00
_cell.angle_gamma   90.00
#
_symmetry.space_group_name_H-M   'P 1'
#
loop_
_entity.id
_entity.type
_entity.pdbx_description
1 polymer ?
#
loop_
_entity_poly.entity_id
_entity_poly.type
_entity_poly.pdbx_seq_one_letter_code
_entity_poly.pdbx_strand_id
1 'polypeptide(L)'
;MAYAIHRDVAEVCTQYFREIGIRATMDWITGEVWWPRIQDGDFDIVAYETDYTSPNAFWLTYPRSFFPVETSTYWAPRWGTYYATGGREGDEPDHPDAQRLIDLYDQVLVTPDADDRKALTDEAFTICAKNLWPIHTLAVRPEPCIVKHGFKNVPEYGLMAYPVWGEKTTFPEQYYIEPA
;
A
#
# COMPACT_ATOMS: atom_id res chain seq x y z
N MET A 1 -5.86 -6.40 14.06
CA MET A 1 -5.39 -5.15 13.44
C MET A 1 -6.03 -5.08 12.07
N ALA A 2 -7.25 -4.56 11.98
CA ALA A 2 -7.97 -4.45 10.72
C ALA A 2 -7.82 -3.00 10.28
N TYR A 3 -7.07 -2.78 9.22
CA TYR A 3 -7.12 -1.53 8.48
C TYR A 3 -8.56 -1.33 8.06
N ALA A 4 -9.12 -0.15 8.36
CA ALA A 4 -10.46 0.16 7.92
C ALA A 4 -10.42 0.24 6.39
N ILE A 5 -10.81 -0.84 5.72
CA ILE A 5 -11.28 -0.73 4.34
C ILE A 5 -12.51 0.16 4.46
N HIS A 6 -12.37 1.42 4.07
CA HIS A 6 -13.35 2.46 4.32
C HIS A 6 -14.56 2.25 3.41
N ARG A 7 -15.46 1.35 3.84
CA ARG A 7 -16.69 1.02 3.12
C ARG A 7 -17.51 2.26 2.79
N ASP A 8 -17.62 3.17 3.75
CA ASP A 8 -18.25 4.47 3.62
C ASP A 8 -17.63 5.31 2.49
N VAL A 9 -16.30 5.35 2.40
CA VAL A 9 -15.60 6.03 1.30
C VAL A 9 -15.93 5.37 -0.04
N ALA A 10 -15.91 4.04 -0.12
CA ALA A 10 -16.26 3.31 -1.35
C ALA A 10 -17.73 3.54 -1.77
N GLU A 11 -18.66 3.64 -0.81
CA GLU A 11 -20.06 3.99 -1.06
C GLU A 11 -20.20 5.39 -1.67
N VAL A 12 -19.47 6.38 -1.13
CA VAL A 12 -19.44 7.76 -1.67
C VAL A 12 -18.83 7.80 -3.07
N CYS A 13 -17.69 7.14 -3.29
CA CYS A 13 -17.08 7.05 -4.62
C CYS A 13 -18.03 6.42 -5.65
N THR A 14 -18.77 5.38 -5.25
CA THR A 14 -19.77 4.74 -6.10
C THR A 14 -20.89 5.70 -6.49
N GLN A 15 -21.30 6.61 -5.59
CA GLN A 15 -22.28 7.65 -5.90
C GLN A 15 -21.72 8.66 -6.92
N TYR A 16 -20.51 9.16 -6.72
CA TYR A 16 -19.88 10.10 -7.66
C TYR A 16 -19.66 9.51 -9.05
N PHE A 17 -19.30 8.23 -9.15
CA PHE A 17 -19.26 7.54 -10.45
C PHE A 17 -20.62 7.58 -11.16
N ARG A 18 -21.73 7.35 -10.43
CA ARG A 18 -23.09 7.41 -11.01
C ARG A 18 -23.48 8.82 -11.45
N GLU A 19 -23.07 9.85 -10.71
CA GLU A 19 -23.34 11.25 -11.06
C GLU A 19 -22.71 11.66 -12.40
N ILE A 20 -21.53 11.11 -12.71
CA ILE A 20 -20.87 11.33 -14.00
C ILE A 20 -21.26 10.32 -15.09
N GLY A 21 -22.27 9.49 -14.84
CA GLY A 21 -22.83 8.55 -15.82
C GLY A 21 -22.16 7.17 -15.85
N ILE A 22 -21.26 6.86 -14.93
CA ILE A 22 -20.65 5.52 -14.79
C ILE A 22 -21.54 4.65 -13.90
N ARG A 23 -22.05 3.55 -14.45
CA ARG A 23 -22.89 2.60 -13.71
C ARG A 23 -22.00 1.75 -12.78
N ALA A 24 -21.86 2.18 -11.53
CA ALA A 24 -21.08 1.47 -10.51
C ALA A 24 -21.97 0.81 -9.44
N THR A 25 -21.49 -0.29 -8.85
CA THR A 25 -22.06 -0.95 -7.66
C THR A 25 -20.92 -1.38 -6.74
N MET A 26 -21.13 -1.29 -5.43
CA MET A 26 -20.15 -1.76 -4.46
C MET A 26 -20.45 -3.21 -4.06
N ASP A 27 -19.46 -4.08 -4.20
CA ASP A 27 -19.47 -5.43 -3.64
C ASP A 27 -18.63 -5.47 -2.38
N TRP A 28 -19.26 -5.70 -1.23
CA TRP A 28 -18.58 -5.74 0.07
C TRP A 28 -18.40 -7.18 0.53
N ILE A 29 -17.16 -7.63 0.54
CA ILE A 29 -16.78 -9.01 0.85
C ILE A 29 -15.79 -9.06 2.01
N THR A 30 -15.66 -10.23 2.63
CA THR A 30 -14.66 -10.45 3.68
C THR A 30 -13.25 -10.53 3.10
N GLY A 31 -12.23 -10.26 3.92
CA GLY A 31 -10.84 -10.36 3.50
C GLY A 31 -10.45 -11.75 2.98
N GLU A 32 -11.08 -12.81 3.49
CA GLU A 32 -10.87 -14.21 3.04
C GLU A 32 -11.28 -14.44 1.58
N VAL A 33 -12.27 -13.70 1.10
CA VAL A 33 -12.72 -13.76 -0.31
C VAL A 33 -12.01 -12.69 -1.15
N TRP A 34 -11.70 -11.54 -0.53
CA TRP A 34 -11.10 -10.41 -1.22
C TRP A 34 -9.69 -10.70 -1.72
N TRP A 35 -8.81 -11.27 -0.89
CA TRP A 35 -7.42 -11.54 -1.31
C TRP A 35 -7.31 -12.51 -2.49
N PRO A 36 -8.05 -13.65 -2.53
CA PRO A 36 -8.10 -14.48 -3.73
C PRO A 36 -8.52 -13.72 -4.99
N ARG A 37 -9.57 -12.89 -4.91
CA ARG A 37 -10.00 -12.07 -6.06
C ARG A 37 -8.95 -11.07 -6.51
N ILE A 38 -8.22 -10.46 -5.57
CA ILE A 38 -7.10 -9.59 -5.91
C ILE A 38 -6.03 -10.35 -6.68
N GLN A 39 -5.62 -11.52 -6.19
CA GLN A 39 -4.59 -12.34 -6.82
C GLN A 39 -5.00 -12.82 -8.21
N ASP A 40 -6.28 -13.17 -8.38
CA ASP A 40 -6.84 -13.59 -9.65
C ASP A 40 -7.12 -12.42 -10.62
N GLY A 41 -7.14 -11.18 -10.13
CA GLY A 41 -7.55 -10.01 -10.91
C GLY A 41 -9.06 -9.94 -11.17
N ASP A 42 -9.88 -10.58 -10.35
CA ASP A 42 -11.34 -10.67 -10.48
C ASP A 42 -12.04 -9.45 -9.84
N PHE A 43 -11.82 -8.27 -10.42
CA PHE A 43 -12.47 -7.02 -10.02
C PHE A 43 -12.33 -5.94 -11.11
N ASP A 44 -13.28 -5.00 -11.17
CA ASP A 44 -13.19 -3.82 -12.04
C ASP A 44 -12.42 -2.67 -11.37
N ILE A 45 -12.74 -2.40 -10.09
CA ILE A 45 -12.13 -1.35 -9.27
C ILE A 45 -11.95 -1.90 -7.86
N VAL A 46 -10.76 -1.72 -7.31
CA VAL A 46 -10.43 -2.05 -5.92
C VAL A 46 -10.39 -0.80 -5.06
N ALA A 47 -11.10 -0.83 -3.94
CA ALA A 47 -11.04 0.21 -2.91
C ALA A 47 -10.15 -0.27 -1.75
N TYR A 48 -8.92 0.22 -1.70
CA TYR A 48 -7.98 -0.10 -0.63
C TYR A 48 -6.99 1.06 -0.43
N GLU A 49 -6.24 1.03 0.67
CA GLU A 49 -5.20 2.02 0.92
C GLU A 49 -3.96 1.73 0.09
N THR A 50 -3.36 2.78 -0.49
CA THR A 50 -1.98 2.76 -0.98
C THR A 50 -1.04 3.03 0.19
N ASP A 51 -0.05 2.16 0.41
CA ASP A 51 0.91 2.24 1.52
C ASP A 51 1.93 3.38 1.38
N TYR A 52 1.63 4.40 0.57
CA TYR A 52 2.35 5.67 0.49
C TYR A 52 2.30 6.47 1.80
N THR A 53 1.36 6.14 2.68
CA THR A 53 1.00 6.88 3.90
C THR A 53 2.03 6.81 5.02
N SER A 54 3.01 5.92 4.91
CA SER A 54 4.04 5.70 5.94
C SER A 54 5.34 6.43 5.61
N PRO A 55 5.32 7.77 5.56
CA PRO A 55 6.23 8.67 4.81
C PRO A 55 7.26 8.01 3.87
N ASN A 56 6.83 7.08 3.01
CA ASN A 56 7.72 6.25 2.20
C ASN A 56 8.90 5.63 3.01
N ALA A 57 8.63 5.08 4.19
CA ALA A 57 9.63 4.43 5.04
C ALA A 57 9.85 2.96 4.66
N PHE A 58 8.86 2.33 4.03
CA PHE A 58 8.84 0.88 3.78
C PHE A 58 8.67 0.50 2.31
N TRP A 59 8.86 1.42 1.38
CA TRP A 59 8.62 1.15 -0.05
C TRP A 59 9.56 0.08 -0.66
N LEU A 60 10.68 -0.25 -0.01
CA LEU A 60 11.54 -1.38 -0.42
C LEU A 60 11.07 -2.72 0.13
N THR A 61 10.67 -2.74 1.40
CA THR A 61 10.21 -3.94 2.11
C THR A 61 8.73 -4.21 1.88
N TYR A 62 8.02 -3.24 1.31
CA TYR A 62 6.60 -3.25 0.98
C TYR A 62 6.33 -2.47 -0.33
N PRO A 63 6.89 -2.95 -1.45
CA PRO A 63 6.96 -2.21 -2.72
C PRO A 63 5.66 -2.14 -3.50
N ARG A 64 4.66 -2.97 -3.17
CA ARG A 64 3.44 -3.15 -3.96
C ARG A 64 2.63 -1.90 -4.26
N SER A 65 2.84 -0.80 -3.52
CA SER A 65 2.14 0.45 -3.82
C SER A 65 2.71 1.13 -5.07
N PHE A 66 4.00 1.00 -5.34
CA PHE A 66 4.66 1.61 -6.50
C PHE A 66 5.01 0.60 -7.59
N PHE A 67 5.38 -0.61 -7.20
CA PHE A 67 5.97 -1.59 -8.10
C PHE A 67 5.04 -2.80 -8.27
N PRO A 68 4.78 -3.23 -9.53
CA PRO A 68 4.01 -4.43 -9.80
C PRO A 68 4.91 -5.66 -9.65
N VAL A 69 5.29 -5.97 -8.41
CA VAL A 69 6.31 -7.00 -8.09
C VAL A 69 5.83 -8.03 -7.06
N GLU A 70 4.59 -7.92 -6.58
CA GLU A 70 4.01 -8.86 -5.62
C GLU A 70 2.65 -9.36 -6.09
N THR A 71 2.26 -10.56 -5.67
CA THR A 71 0.89 -11.06 -5.88
C THR A 71 -0.15 -10.23 -5.12
N SER A 72 0.29 -9.39 -4.17
CA SER A 72 -0.56 -8.48 -3.40
C SER A 72 -0.67 -7.07 -4.01
N THR A 73 -0.03 -6.80 -5.16
CA THR A 73 -0.13 -5.53 -5.89
C THR A 73 -1.52 -5.36 -6.50
N TYR A 74 -2.50 -4.94 -5.70
CA TYR A 74 -3.91 -4.88 -6.10
C TYR A 74 -4.24 -3.90 -7.23
N TRP A 75 -3.40 -2.91 -7.53
CA TRP A 75 -3.62 -2.03 -8.68
C TRP A 75 -3.08 -2.62 -9.99
N ALA A 76 -2.23 -3.65 -9.91
CA ALA A 76 -1.65 -4.37 -11.05
C ALA A 76 -1.37 -5.86 -10.70
N PRO A 77 -2.41 -6.64 -10.36
CA PRO A 77 -2.22 -7.97 -9.77
C PRO A 77 -1.59 -8.98 -10.74
N ARG A 78 -1.94 -8.88 -12.03
CA ARG A 78 -1.43 -9.77 -13.07
C ARG A 78 0.06 -9.54 -13.36
N TRP A 79 0.48 -8.28 -13.46
CA TRP A 79 1.90 -7.90 -13.60
C TRP A 79 2.70 -8.25 -12.34
N GLY A 80 2.15 -7.98 -11.16
CA GLY A 80 2.76 -8.35 -9.88
C GLY A 80 2.98 -9.85 -9.73
N THR A 81 2.00 -10.66 -10.15
CA THR A 81 2.10 -12.12 -10.15
C THR A 81 3.14 -12.62 -11.16
N TYR A 82 3.22 -11.99 -12.33
CA TYR A 82 4.24 -12.31 -13.33
C TYR A 82 5.65 -12.16 -12.76
N TYR A 83 5.95 -11.01 -12.16
CA TYR A 83 7.25 -10.81 -11.52
C TYR A 83 7.48 -11.80 -10.36
N ALA A 84 6.53 -11.89 -9.43
CA ALA A 84 6.68 -12.69 -8.21
C ALA A 84 6.86 -14.19 -8.48
N THR A 85 6.33 -14.70 -9.60
CA THR A 85 6.43 -16.12 -9.96
C THR A 85 7.55 -16.42 -10.95
N GLY A 86 8.27 -15.41 -11.44
CA GLY A 86 9.27 -15.53 -12.50
C GLY A 86 8.63 -15.91 -13.84
N GLY A 87 7.45 -15.36 -14.14
CA GLY A 87 6.73 -15.54 -15.39
C GLY A 87 5.95 -16.85 -15.54
N ARG A 88 5.79 -17.63 -14.46
CA ARG A 88 5.02 -18.88 -14.50
C ARG A 88 3.50 -18.64 -14.51
N GLU A 89 3.07 -17.57 -13.87
CA GLU A 89 1.68 -17.14 -13.75
C GLU A 89 1.61 -15.62 -13.94
N GLY A 90 0.40 -15.06 -14.04
CA GLY A 90 0.23 -13.63 -14.33
C GLY A 90 0.42 -13.32 -15.81
N ASP A 91 0.52 -12.02 -16.11
CA ASP A 91 0.70 -11.51 -17.47
C ASP A 91 1.98 -10.67 -17.51
N GLU A 92 2.79 -10.88 -18.54
CA GLU A 92 3.96 -10.03 -18.79
C GLU A 92 3.49 -8.57 -18.99
N PRO A 93 4.17 -7.58 -18.39
CA PRO A 93 3.82 -6.18 -18.58
C PRO A 93 3.79 -5.79 -20.06
N ASP A 94 2.61 -5.39 -20.53
CA ASP A 94 2.36 -4.93 -21.90
C ASP A 94 2.50 -3.41 -22.03
N HIS A 95 2.58 -2.70 -20.90
CA HIS A 95 2.75 -1.25 -20.84
C HIS A 95 4.23 -0.87 -20.55
N PRO A 96 4.87 -0.02 -21.37
CA PRO A 96 6.27 0.39 -21.17
C PRO A 96 6.58 0.95 -19.78
N ASP A 97 5.69 1.77 -19.23
CA ASP A 97 5.88 2.33 -17.89
C ASP A 97 5.77 1.27 -16.78
N ALA A 98 4.95 0.22 -16.98
CA ALA A 98 4.84 -0.88 -16.02
C ALA A 98 6.12 -1.73 -16.03
N GLN A 99 6.67 -2.01 -17.22
CA GLN A 99 8.00 -2.63 -17.35
C GLN A 99 9.08 -1.76 -16.71
N ARG A 100 9.05 -0.44 -16.95
CA ARG A 100 10.02 0.49 -16.37
C ARG A 100 9.96 0.48 -14.83
N LEU A 101 8.78 0.36 -14.22
CA LEU A 101 8.67 0.20 -12.77
C LEU A 101 9.38 -1.05 -12.27
N ILE A 102 9.22 -2.19 -12.95
CA ILE A 102 9.94 -3.43 -12.59
C ILE A 102 11.45 -3.21 -12.69
N ASP A 103 11.93 -2.63 -13.81
CA ASP A 103 13.36 -2.36 -14.00
C ASP A 103 13.91 -1.41 -12.92
N LEU A 104 13.13 -0.42 -12.52
CA LEU A 104 13.47 0.51 -11.44
C LEU A 104 13.56 -0.20 -10.10
N TYR A 105 12.63 -1.11 -9.80
CA TYR A 105 12.67 -1.92 -8.58
C TYR A 105 13.94 -2.76 -8.53
N ASP A 106 14.26 -3.47 -9.60
CA ASP A 106 15.46 -4.31 -9.67
C ASP A 106 16.75 -3.50 -9.51
N GLN A 107 16.82 -2.32 -10.14
CA GLN A 107 17.96 -1.40 -9.98
C GLN A 107 18.10 -0.94 -8.54
N VAL A 108 17.00 -0.47 -7.96
CA VAL A 108 16.97 0.02 -6.60
C VAL A 108 17.49 -1.02 -5.59
N LEU A 109 17.12 -2.29 -5.76
CA LEU A 109 17.52 -3.38 -4.85
C LEU A 109 19.04 -3.56 -4.76
N VAL A 110 19.77 -3.20 -5.83
CA VAL A 110 21.22 -3.36 -5.92
C VAL A 110 21.98 -2.04 -5.79
N THR A 111 21.29 -0.89 -5.72
CA THR A 111 21.92 0.43 -5.56
C THR A 111 22.29 0.71 -4.10
N PRO A 112 23.58 0.84 -3.74
CA PRO A 112 24.01 1.04 -2.36
C PRO A 112 23.93 2.50 -1.91
N ASP A 113 24.09 3.45 -2.84
CA ASP A 113 24.04 4.87 -2.55
C ASP A 113 22.60 5.34 -2.30
N ALA A 114 22.41 6.22 -1.31
CA ALA A 114 21.09 6.66 -0.88
C ALA A 114 20.47 7.69 -1.83
N ASP A 115 21.29 8.59 -2.38
CA ASP A 115 20.84 9.63 -3.30
C ASP A 115 20.48 9.02 -4.66
N ASP A 116 21.26 8.04 -5.12
CA ASP A 116 20.95 7.28 -6.34
C ASP A 116 19.64 6.48 -6.18
N ARG A 117 19.43 5.79 -5.05
CA ARG A 117 18.14 5.13 -4.76
C ARG A 117 16.98 6.12 -4.74
N LYS A 118 17.21 7.32 -4.21
CA LYS A 118 16.20 8.38 -4.17
C LYS A 118 15.83 8.83 -5.60
N ALA A 119 16.80 9.03 -6.48
CA ALA A 119 16.54 9.40 -7.86
C ALA A 119 15.71 8.33 -8.61
N LEU A 120 16.04 7.05 -8.43
CA LEU A 120 15.28 5.93 -9.01
C LEU A 120 13.83 5.88 -8.51
N THR A 121 13.62 6.18 -7.23
CA THR A 121 12.26 6.22 -6.66
C THR A 121 11.44 7.42 -7.05
N ASP A 122 12.08 8.58 -7.17
CA ASP A 122 11.40 9.78 -7.67
C ASP A 122 10.90 9.55 -9.11
N GLU A 123 11.64 8.78 -9.92
CA GLU A 123 11.19 8.34 -11.24
C GLU A 123 9.97 7.41 -11.16
N ALA A 124 10.01 6.38 -10.30
CA ALA A 124 8.89 5.47 -10.09
C ALA A 124 7.62 6.23 -9.62
N PHE A 125 7.77 7.17 -8.68
CA PHE A 125 6.69 8.03 -8.23
C PHE A 125 6.11 8.86 -9.38
N THR A 126 6.98 9.44 -10.21
CA THR A 126 6.57 10.22 -11.38
C THR A 126 5.78 9.39 -12.38
N ILE A 127 6.18 8.14 -12.61
CA ILE A 127 5.46 7.20 -13.48
C ILE A 127 4.06 6.92 -12.93
N CYS A 128 3.94 6.55 -11.66
CA CYS A 128 2.63 6.30 -11.04
C CYS A 128 1.73 7.54 -11.08
N ALA A 129 2.27 8.72 -10.83
CA ALA A 129 1.52 9.99 -10.85
C ALA A 129 1.00 10.36 -12.24
N LYS A 130 1.74 10.02 -13.32
CA LYS A 130 1.31 10.28 -14.71
C LYS A 130 0.24 9.29 -15.18
N ASN A 131 0.37 8.02 -14.80
CA ASN A 131 -0.52 6.96 -15.25
C ASN A 131 -1.84 6.91 -14.46
N LEU A 132 -1.87 7.44 -13.23
CA LEU A 132 -3.06 7.45 -12.36
C LEU A 132 -3.66 6.05 -12.12
N TRP A 133 -2.81 5.01 -12.03
CA TRP A 133 -3.26 3.64 -11.75
C TRP A 133 -3.97 3.54 -10.38
N PRO A 134 -3.36 3.98 -9.26
CA PRO A 134 -4.13 4.34 -8.08
C PRO A 134 -4.65 5.80 -8.16
N ILE A 135 -5.93 5.98 -7.88
CA ILE A 135 -6.55 7.30 -7.71
C ILE A 135 -6.79 7.54 -6.22
N HIS A 136 -6.04 8.49 -5.65
CA HIS A 136 -6.12 8.81 -4.22
C HIS A 136 -7.25 9.78 -3.93
N THR A 137 -8.04 9.48 -2.89
CA THR A 137 -9.11 10.37 -2.41
C THR A 137 -8.64 11.24 -1.24
N LEU A 138 -7.88 10.66 -0.32
CA LEU A 138 -7.33 11.31 0.87
C LEU A 138 -5.94 10.76 1.18
N ALA A 139 -5.17 11.50 1.97
CA ALA A 139 -3.86 11.08 2.45
C ALA A 139 -3.78 11.32 3.96
N VAL A 140 -3.09 10.40 4.65
CA VAL A 140 -2.75 10.45 6.08
C VAL A 140 -3.96 10.56 7.01
N ARG A 141 -4.10 9.62 7.95
CA ARG A 141 -5.09 9.66 9.01
C ARG A 141 -4.39 9.70 10.37
N PRO A 142 -4.82 10.54 11.33
CA PRO A 142 -4.40 10.40 12.71
C PRO A 142 -4.85 9.05 13.26
N GLU A 143 -3.95 8.29 13.86
CA GLU A 143 -4.24 7.02 14.53
C GLU A 143 -4.04 7.18 16.03
N PRO A 144 -5.07 7.59 16.79
CA PRO A 144 -4.94 7.79 18.22
C PRO A 144 -4.75 6.46 18.94
N CYS A 145 -3.72 6.39 19.77
CA CYS A 145 -3.46 5.27 20.67
C CYS A 145 -3.85 5.62 22.11
N ILE A 146 -4.35 4.63 22.85
CA ILE A 146 -4.72 4.80 24.26
C ILE A 146 -3.60 4.25 25.13
N VAL A 147 -3.04 5.11 25.99
CA VAL A 147 -2.02 4.73 26.96
C VAL A 147 -2.58 4.87 28.36
N LYS A 148 -2.52 3.79 29.15
CA LYS A 148 -2.99 3.81 30.54
C LYS A 148 -2.13 4.76 31.37
N HIS A 149 -2.74 5.50 32.30
CA HIS A 149 -1.98 6.22 33.33
C HIS A 149 -1.04 5.26 34.09
N GLY A 150 0.21 5.68 34.30
CA GLY A 150 1.26 4.85 34.90
C GLY A 150 2.00 3.95 33.92
N PHE A 151 1.53 3.80 32.67
CA PHE A 151 2.30 3.18 31.59
C PHE A 151 3.17 4.26 30.92
N LYS A 152 4.49 4.12 31.04
CA LYS A 152 5.47 5.16 30.73
C LYS A 152 6.42 4.73 29.64
N ASN A 153 7.17 5.73 29.17
CA ASN A 153 8.11 5.64 28.07
C ASN A 153 7.47 5.36 26.71
N VAL A 154 6.16 5.58 26.59
CA VAL A 154 5.47 5.59 25.29
C VAL A 154 5.65 6.97 24.66
N PRO A 155 6.21 7.08 23.45
CA PRO A 155 6.36 8.36 22.77
C PRO A 155 4.99 8.96 22.43
N GLU A 156 4.90 10.29 22.43
CA GLU A 156 3.68 11.03 22.08
C GLU A 156 3.27 10.79 20.61
N TYR A 157 4.27 10.59 19.74
CA TYR A 157 4.08 10.31 18.31
C TYR A 157 4.81 9.04 17.92
N GLY A 158 4.19 8.26 17.04
CA GLY A 158 4.77 7.06 16.46
C GLY A 158 4.24 6.83 15.05
N LEU A 159 4.89 5.93 14.32
CA LEU A 159 4.42 5.49 13.01
C LEU A 159 3.65 4.19 13.16
N MET A 160 2.40 4.18 12.72
CA MET A 160 1.61 2.97 12.62
C MET A 160 1.65 2.48 11.18
N ALA A 161 2.26 1.33 10.95
CA ALA A 161 2.34 0.73 9.61
C ALA A 161 2.36 -0.79 9.68
N TYR A 162 1.74 -1.43 8.68
CA TYR A 162 1.63 -2.90 8.62
C TYR A 162 2.99 -3.59 8.50
N PRO A 163 3.97 -3.10 7.69
CA PRO A 163 5.27 -3.76 7.55
C PRO A 163 6.04 -3.94 8.86
N VAL A 164 5.80 -3.04 9.82
CA VAL A 164 6.39 -3.06 11.16
C VAL A 164 5.42 -3.52 12.24
N TRP A 165 4.24 -4.00 11.86
CA TRP A 165 3.24 -4.57 12.77
C TRP A 165 2.81 -3.54 13.84
N GLY A 166 2.56 -2.31 13.43
CA GLY A 166 2.08 -1.25 14.32
C GLY A 166 3.19 -0.62 15.14
N GLU A 167 3.04 -0.63 16.46
CA GLU A 167 3.81 0.17 17.40
C GLU A 167 5.29 -0.22 17.53
N LYS A 168 5.83 -1.19 16.78
CA LYS A 168 7.24 -1.59 16.95
C LYS A 168 8.23 -0.44 16.74
N THR A 169 7.89 0.56 15.94
CA THR A 169 8.73 1.76 15.73
C THR A 169 8.83 2.64 16.99
N THR A 170 8.06 2.34 18.02
CA THR A 170 8.04 3.06 19.30
C THR A 170 8.88 2.37 20.38
N PHE A 171 9.57 1.28 20.04
CA PHE A 171 10.46 0.52 20.95
C PHE A 171 9.74 0.04 22.22
N PRO A 172 8.69 -0.80 22.09
CA PRO A 172 7.88 -1.22 23.23
C PRO A 172 8.65 -1.97 24.32
N GLU A 173 9.82 -2.53 24.02
CA GLU A 173 10.75 -3.10 24.99
C GLU A 173 11.28 -2.11 26.03
N GLN A 174 11.15 -0.80 25.75
CA GLN A 174 11.54 0.27 26.66
C GLN A 174 10.38 0.74 27.54
N TYR A 175 9.16 0.23 27.32
CA TYR A 175 7.98 0.63 28.09
C TYR A 175 8.03 0.05 29.50
N TYR A 176 7.46 0.79 30.46
CA TYR A 176 7.37 0.31 31.84
C TYR A 176 6.09 0.78 32.53
N ILE A 177 5.75 0.10 33.63
CA ILE A 177 4.67 0.50 34.51
C ILE A 177 5.31 1.12 35.76
N GLU A 178 4.86 2.31 36.15
CA GLU A 178 5.28 2.94 37.40
C GLU A 178 5.00 1.99 38.58
N PRO A 179 5.93 1.87 39.54
CA PRO A 179 5.65 1.20 40.80
C PRO A 179 4.45 1.85 41.50
N ALA A 180 3.65 1.02 42.17
CA ALA A 180 2.51 1.49 42.98
C ALA A 180 2.96 2.31 44.20
#